data_AF-A0A6G3QVI2-F1
#
_entry.id   AF-A0A6G3QVI2-F1
#
_cell.length_a   1.000
_cell.length_b   1.000
_cell.length_c   1.000
_cell.angle_alpha   90.00
_cell.angle_beta   90.00
_cell.angle_gamma   90.00
#
_symmetry.space_group_name_H-M   'P 1'
#
loop_
_entity.id
_entity.type
_entity.pdbx_description
1 polymer ?
#
loop_
_entity_poly.entity_id
_entity_poly.type
_entity_poly.pdbx_seq_one_letter_code
_entity_poly.pdbx_strand_id
1 'polypeptide(L)'
;MVFDPPKRLVRALGETAPDGDGWLERLPGAARRAVAALGLTVERVQVPGGRSSLVVLVVTAQGTPAVLKLAPHRFRPESERAALAHWAGRGAVRLLDFGGSPDVPEGVL
;
A
#
# COMPACT_ATOMS: atom_id res chain seq x y z
N MET A 1 -3.36 -11.15 12.22
CA MET A 1 -3.56 -11.60 10.82
C MET A 1 -2.45 -11.04 9.93
N VAL A 2 -2.24 -11.55 8.71
CA VAL A 2 -1.07 -11.18 7.87
C VAL A 2 -0.94 -9.67 7.58
N PHE A 3 -2.06 -8.93 7.60
CA PHE A 3 -2.12 -7.49 7.31
C PHE A 3 -2.33 -6.61 8.54
N ASP A 4 -2.02 -7.10 9.75
CA ASP A 4 -2.09 -6.26 10.94
C ASP A 4 -1.11 -5.08 10.79
N PRO A 5 -1.56 -3.83 11.01
CA PRO A 5 -0.70 -2.66 10.85
C PRO A 5 0.48 -2.70 11.82
N PRO A 6 1.72 -2.43 11.36
CA PRO A 6 2.87 -2.34 12.25
C PRO A 6 2.65 -1.30 13.36
N LYS A 7 3.09 -1.60 14.59
CA LYS A 7 2.96 -0.70 15.76
C LYS A 7 3.46 0.72 15.50
N ARG A 8 4.55 0.85 14.72
CA ARG A 8 5.13 2.15 14.35
C ARG A 8 4.18 2.97 13.47
N LEU A 9 3.48 2.33 12.54
CA LEU A 9 2.48 2.97 11.69
C LEU A 9 1.30 3.45 12.55
N VAL A 10 0.74 2.57 13.39
CA VAL A 10 -0.38 2.90 14.29
C VAL A 10 -0.05 4.13 15.13
N ARG A 11 1.12 4.13 15.78
CA ARG A 11 1.58 5.26 16.59
C ARG A 11 1.71 6.55 15.78
N ALA A 12 2.39 6.50 14.64
CA ALA A 12 2.64 7.69 13.82
C ALA A 12 1.34 8.31 13.26
N LEU A 13 0.35 7.48 12.94
CA LEU A 13 -0.95 7.99 12.49
C LEU A 13 -1.76 8.59 13.65
N GLY A 14 -1.71 8.01 14.86
CA GLY A 14 -2.33 8.62 16.05
C GLY A 14 -1.72 9.97 16.42
N GLU A 15 -0.42 10.18 16.19
CA GLU A 15 0.27 11.47 16.40
C GLU A 15 -0.20 12.56 15.42
N THR A 16 -0.63 12.18 14.22
CA THR A 16 -0.92 13.11 13.11
C THR A 16 -2.42 13.26 12.79
N ALA A 17 -3.24 12.36 13.28
CA ALA A 17 -4.70 12.37 13.15
C ALA A 17 -5.33 11.81 14.45
N PRO A 18 -5.41 12.62 15.52
CA PRO A 18 -5.84 12.16 16.85
C PRO A 18 -7.27 11.59 16.85
N ASP A 19 -8.15 12.19 16.04
CA ASP A 19 -9.55 11.77 15.92
C ASP A 19 -9.74 10.55 15.00
N GLY A 20 -8.69 10.16 14.27
CA GLY A 20 -8.69 9.03 13.33
C GLY A 20 -9.60 9.25 12.11
N ASP A 21 -9.13 8.90 10.91
CA ASP A 21 -9.98 8.88 9.70
C ASP A 21 -10.61 7.49 9.44
N GLY A 22 -10.61 6.62 10.46
CA GLY A 22 -11.04 5.22 10.40
C GLY A 22 -10.22 4.36 9.42
N TRP A 23 -9.14 4.91 8.82
CA TRP A 23 -8.38 4.21 7.79
C TRP A 23 -7.69 2.96 8.36
N LEU A 24 -7.12 3.04 9.56
CA LEU A 24 -6.46 1.92 10.23
C LEU A 24 -7.41 0.74 10.49
N GLU A 25 -8.66 1.01 10.82
CA GLU A 25 -9.68 -0.02 11.07
C GLU A 25 -10.03 -0.78 9.78
N ARG A 26 -10.11 -0.05 8.66
CA ARG A 26 -10.42 -0.62 7.34
C ARG A 26 -9.20 -1.24 6.65
N LEU A 27 -7.99 -0.91 7.07
CA LEU A 27 -6.74 -1.26 6.40
C LEU A 27 -6.55 -2.77 6.15
N PRO A 28 -6.72 -3.68 7.14
CA PRO A 28 -6.55 -5.11 6.89
C PRO A 28 -7.55 -5.65 5.85
N GLY A 29 -8.76 -5.10 5.83
CA GLY A 29 -9.78 -5.42 4.82
C GLY A 29 -9.39 -4.92 3.42
N ALA A 30 -8.91 -3.67 3.32
CA ALA A 30 -8.47 -3.09 2.06
C ALA A 30 -7.25 -3.84 1.48
N ALA A 31 -6.27 -4.19 2.31
CA ALA A 31 -5.09 -4.95 1.88
C ALA A 31 -5.47 -6.32 1.31
N ARG A 32 -6.40 -7.05 1.97
CA ARG A 32 -6.94 -8.32 1.44
C ARG A 32 -7.58 -8.16 0.08
N ARG A 33 -8.45 -7.16 -0.09
CA ARG A 33 -9.12 -6.90 -1.38
C ARG A 33 -8.11 -6.55 -2.48
N ALA A 34 -7.14 -5.68 -2.19
CA ALA A 34 -6.11 -5.30 -3.13
C ALA A 34 -5.28 -6.50 -3.60
N VAL A 35 -4.83 -7.34 -2.67
CA VAL A 35 -4.07 -8.55 -2.98
C VAL A 35 -4.87 -9.52 -3.85
N ALA A 36 -6.15 -9.75 -3.53
CA ALA A 36 -7.01 -10.62 -4.30
C ALA A 36 -7.29 -10.06 -5.70
N ALA A 37 -7.63 -8.77 -5.81
CA ALA A 37 -7.94 -8.10 -7.08
C ALA A 37 -6.74 -8.05 -8.03
N LEU A 38 -5.52 -7.96 -7.49
CA LEU A 38 -4.28 -7.90 -8.25
C LEU A 38 -3.61 -9.27 -8.45
N GLY A 39 -4.21 -10.36 -7.95
CA GLY A 39 -3.65 -11.71 -8.07
C GLY A 39 -2.26 -11.86 -7.44
N LEU A 40 -2.02 -11.19 -6.31
CA LEU A 40 -0.72 -11.14 -5.65
C LEU A 40 -0.57 -12.28 -4.63
N THR A 41 0.62 -12.88 -4.58
CA THR A 41 1.01 -13.76 -3.47
C THR A 41 1.68 -12.92 -2.39
N VAL A 42 1.20 -13.00 -1.14
CA VAL A 42 1.78 -12.25 -0.02
C VAL A 42 2.96 -13.00 0.58
N GLU A 43 4.09 -12.34 0.68
CA GLU A 43 5.23 -12.87 1.44
C GLU A 43 5.14 -12.43 2.90
N ARG A 44 5.08 -11.12 3.15
CA ARG A 44 4.99 -10.55 4.50
C ARG A 44 4.69 -9.05 4.49
N VAL A 45 4.16 -8.54 5.61
CA VAL A 45 4.20 -7.11 5.92
C VAL A 45 5.63 -6.69 6.28
N GLN A 46 6.04 -5.50 5.82
CA GLN A 46 7.32 -4.91 6.20
C GLN A 46 7.26 -4.34 7.63
N VAL A 47 8.09 -4.87 8.52
CA VAL A 47 8.23 -4.45 9.93
C VAL A 47 9.66 -3.93 10.17
N PRO A 48 9.88 -2.81 10.88
CA PRO A 48 8.91 -2.00 11.64
C PRO A 48 7.95 -1.18 10.77
N GLY A 49 8.18 -1.15 9.45
CA GLY A 49 7.33 -0.43 8.51
C GLY A 49 7.55 1.08 8.50
N GLY A 50 6.78 1.75 7.65
CA GLY A 50 6.77 3.20 7.51
C GLY A 50 5.91 3.91 8.56
N ARG A 51 5.89 5.24 8.46
CA ARG A 51 5.05 6.11 9.31
C ARG A 51 3.76 6.56 8.62
N SER A 52 3.67 6.41 7.31
CA SER A 52 2.60 6.97 6.47
C SER A 52 1.81 5.94 5.67
N SER A 53 2.26 4.69 5.61
CA SER A 53 1.65 3.67 4.76
C SER A 53 1.95 2.27 5.28
N LEU A 54 1.07 1.33 4.94
CA LEU A 54 1.35 -0.09 5.00
C LEU A 54 2.16 -0.49 3.77
N VAL A 55 3.20 -1.30 3.99
CA VAL A 55 4.05 -1.86 2.93
C VAL A 55 4.00 -3.38 3.07
N VAL A 56 3.61 -4.06 2.00
CA VAL A 56 3.52 -5.52 1.92
C VAL A 56 4.45 -5.99 0.80
N LEU A 57 5.31 -6.96 1.11
CA LEU A 57 6.12 -7.65 0.12
C LEU A 57 5.27 -8.73 -0.52
N VAL A 58 5.27 -8.74 -1.85
CA VAL A 58 4.40 -9.59 -2.66
C VAL A 58 5.16 -10.14 -3.86
N VAL A 59 4.63 -11.21 -4.43
CA VAL A 59 5.06 -11.76 -5.72
C VAL A 59 3.85 -11.70 -6.66
N THR A 60 4.05 -11.19 -7.88
CA THR A 60 2.99 -11.13 -8.90
C THR A 60 2.66 -12.52 -9.43
N ALA A 61 1.53 -12.66 -10.13
CA ALA A 61 1.16 -13.90 -10.81
C ALA A 61 2.23 -14.41 -11.81
N GLN A 62 3.06 -13.50 -12.35
CA GLN A 62 4.17 -13.82 -13.24
C GLN A 62 5.48 -14.14 -12.49
N GLY A 63 5.43 -14.27 -11.16
CA GLY A 63 6.60 -14.59 -10.33
C GLY A 63 7.53 -13.40 -10.06
N THR A 64 7.11 -12.17 -10.35
CA THR A 64 7.96 -10.97 -10.14
C THR A 64 7.83 -10.47 -8.70
N PRO A 65 8.94 -10.34 -7.94
CA PRO A 65 8.90 -9.68 -6.63
C PRO A 65 8.50 -8.21 -6.76
N ALA A 66 7.59 -7.76 -5.89
CA ALA A 66 7.06 -6.40 -5.90
C ALA A 66 6.66 -5.94 -4.49
N VAL A 67 6.23 -4.68 -4.41
CA VAL A 67 5.72 -4.07 -3.18
C VAL A 67 4.31 -3.58 -3.44
N LEU A 68 3.39 -3.92 -2.54
CA LEU A 68 2.07 -3.33 -2.44
C LEU A 68 2.08 -2.28 -1.33
N LYS A 69 1.76 -1.04 -1.67
CA LYS A 69 1.71 0.07 -0.70
C LYS A 69 0.28 0.57 -0.55
N LEU A 70 -0.17 0.76 0.69
CA LEU A 70 -1.47 1.36 1.00
C LEU A 70 -1.26 2.59 1.88
N ALA A 71 -1.77 3.74 1.45
CA ALA A 71 -1.71 4.99 2.21
C ALA A 71 -3.11 5.61 2.37
N PRO A 72 -3.38 6.32 3.48
CA PRO A 72 -4.60 7.11 3.62
C PRO A 72 -4.62 8.26 2.62
N HIS A 73 -5.82 8.63 2.15
CA HIS A 73 -6.03 9.65 1.12
C HIS A 73 -5.40 11.01 1.49
N ARG A 74 -5.36 11.37 2.78
CA ARG A 74 -4.70 12.59 3.26
C ARG A 74 -3.22 12.70 2.91
N PHE A 75 -2.55 11.59 2.59
CA PHE A 75 -1.17 11.57 2.11
C PHE A 75 -1.04 11.58 0.59
N ARG A 76 -2.14 11.79 -0.15
CA ARG A 76 -2.19 11.99 -1.60
C ARG A 76 -1.45 10.90 -2.40
N PRO A 77 -1.79 9.62 -2.21
CA PRO A 77 -1.17 8.51 -2.95
C PRO A 77 -1.26 8.67 -4.48
N GLU A 78 -2.24 9.42 -4.99
CA GLU A 78 -2.40 9.74 -6.41
C GLU A 78 -1.25 10.62 -6.94
N SER A 79 -0.75 11.57 -6.13
CA SER A 79 0.41 12.38 -6.49
C SER A 79 1.69 11.54 -6.53
N GLU A 80 1.84 10.59 -5.60
CA GLU A 80 2.94 9.62 -5.63
C GLU A 80 2.86 8.72 -6.87
N ARG A 81 1.66 8.22 -7.21
CA ARG A 81 1.41 7.45 -8.43
C ARG A 81 1.85 8.22 -9.68
N ALA A 82 1.41 9.47 -9.80
CA ALA A 82 1.75 10.33 -10.93
C ALA A 82 3.27 10.59 -11.02
N ALA A 83 3.93 10.79 -9.88
CA ALA A 83 5.38 10.94 -9.84
C ALA A 83 6.10 9.66 -10.29
N LEU A 84 5.72 8.49 -9.76
CA LEU A 84 6.33 7.21 -10.16
C LEU A 84 6.12 6.89 -11.65
N ALA A 85 4.94 7.22 -12.19
CA ALA A 85 4.66 7.12 -13.62
C ALA A 85 5.53 8.07 -14.44
N HIS A 86 5.73 9.31 -13.98
CA HIS A 86 6.60 10.29 -14.63
C HIS A 86 8.07 9.84 -14.67
N TRP A 87 8.59 9.35 -13.54
CA TRP A 87 9.98 8.91 -13.46
C TRP A 87 10.22 7.56 -14.16
N ALA A 88 9.23 6.66 -14.15
CA ALA A 88 9.23 5.41 -14.91
C ALA A 88 10.49 4.53 -14.71
N GLY A 89 11.03 4.49 -13.48
CA GLY A 89 12.25 3.74 -13.18
C GLY A 89 13.56 4.55 -13.31
N ARG A 90 13.51 5.81 -13.77
CA ARG A 90 14.70 6.67 -13.92
C ARG A 90 15.08 7.28 -12.57
N GLY A 91 15.93 6.58 -11.82
CA GLY A 91 16.36 7.00 -10.48
C GLY A 91 15.30 6.83 -9.39
N ALA A 92 14.19 6.17 -9.70
CA ALA A 92 13.09 5.86 -8.79
C ALA A 92 12.62 4.42 -9.03
N VAL A 93 11.81 3.87 -8.12
CA VAL A 93 11.15 2.59 -8.36
C VAL A 93 10.16 2.71 -9.53
N ARG A 94 9.96 1.62 -10.27
CA ARG A 94 8.99 1.56 -11.35
C ARG A 94 7.62 1.17 -10.80
N LEU A 95 6.61 1.99 -11.09
CA LEU A 95 5.21 1.60 -10.85
C LEU A 95 4.85 0.43 -11.76
N LEU A 96 4.26 -0.62 -11.20
CA LEU A 96 3.75 -1.75 -11.96
C LEU A 96 2.31 -1.46 -12.36
N ASP A 97 2.01 -1.61 -13.65
CA ASP A 97 0.64 -1.54 -14.15
C ASP A 97 -0.02 -2.91 -14.04
N PHE A 98 -1.16 -2.97 -13.37
CA PHE A 98 -1.96 -4.18 -13.19
C PHE A 98 -3.31 -4.09 -13.93
N GLY A 99 -3.44 -3.15 -14.88
CA GLY A 99 -4.60 -3.07 -15.75
C GLY A 99 -5.86 -2.68 -14.99
N GLY A 100 -5.88 -1.48 -14.39
CA GLY A 100 -7.08 -0.73 -14.00
C GLY A 100 -8.23 -1.51 -13.35
N SER A 101 -7.97 -2.57 -12.59
CA SER A 101 -9.04 -3.39 -12.01
C SER A 101 -9.91 -2.51 -11.11
N PRO A 102 -11.24 -2.42 -11.37
CA PRO A 102 -12.13 -1.52 -10.65
C PRO A 102 -12.26 -1.87 -9.16
N ASP A 103 -11.82 -3.08 -8.77
CA ASP A 103 -11.90 -3.58 -7.40
C ASP A 103 -10.68 -3.22 -6.53
N VAL A 104 -9.69 -2.49 -7.08
CA VAL A 104 -8.53 -2.04 -6.32
C VAL A 104 -8.93 -0.85 -5.43
N PRO A 105 -8.80 -0.96 -4.09
CA PRO A 105 -9.11 0.15 -3.20
C PRO A 105 -8.28 1.41 -3.48
N GLU A 106 -8.87 2.57 -3.22
CA GLU A 106 -8.15 3.84 -3.25
C GLU A 106 -6.91 3.84 -2.34
N GLY A 107 -5.87 4.55 -2.77
CA GLY A 107 -4.62 4.69 -2.04
C GLY A 107 -3.69 3.47 -2.07
N VAL A 108 -4.02 2.46 -2.87
CA VAL A 108 -3.10 1.38 -3.26
C VAL A 108 -2.10 1.91 -4.29
N LEU A 109 -0.84 1.47 -4.23
CA LEU A 109 0.26 1.70 -5.16
C LEU A 109 1.03 0.40 -5.38
#